data_AF-A0A351BW29-F1
#
_entry.id   AF-A0A351BW29-F1
#
_cell.length_a   1.000
_cell.length_b   1.000
_cell.length_c   1.000
_cell.angle_alpha   90.00
_cell.angle_beta   90.00
_cell.angle_gamma   90.00
#
_symmetry.space_group_name_H-M   'P 1'
#
loop_
_entity.id
_entity.type
_entity.pdbx_description
1 polymer ?
#
loop_
_entity_poly.entity_id
_entity_poly.type
_entity_poly.pdbx_seq_one_letter_code
_entity_poly.pdbx_strand_id
1 'polypeptide(L)' 'DTYTGIDVGENPHADVKIEPDEKLPFGDGEFDVVLSSQVLEHVENTVLYLSECRRVLKQ' A
#
# COMPACT_ATOMS: atom_id res chain seq x y z
N ASP A 1 -0.12 2.52 19.21
CA ASP A 1 -0.29 2.71 17.76
C ASP A 1 0.58 1.72 17.01
N THR A 2 -0.04 0.91 16.16
CA THR A 2 0.61 -0.14 15.37
C THR A 2 0.63 0.30 13.90
N TYR A 3 1.65 -0.10 13.15
CA TYR A 3 1.72 0.10 11.71
C TYR A 3 1.95 -1.23 11.01
N THR A 4 1.64 -1.26 9.71
CA THR A 4 1.95 -2.38 8.82
C THR A 4 2.68 -1.81 7.61
N GLY A 5 3.95 -2.17 7.46
CA GLY A 5 4.78 -1.83 6.30
C GLY A 5 4.49 -2.77 5.14
N ILE A 6 4.34 -2.19 3.94
CA ILE A 6 4.13 -2.93 2.70
C ILE A 6 5.12 -2.46 1.65
N ASP A 7 5.70 -3.39 0.91
CA ASP A 7 6.59 -3.08 -0.19
C ASP A 7 6.56 -4.15 -1.28
N VAL A 8 7.07 -3.76 -2.45
CA VAL A 8 7.20 -4.62 -3.62
C VAL A 8 8.52 -5.37 -3.58
N GLY A 9 8.50 -6.67 -3.91
CA GLY A 9 9.71 -7.48 -3.96
C GLY A 9 10.30 -7.82 -2.58
N GLU A 10 11.62 -8.00 -2.51
CA GLU A 10 12.32 -8.44 -1.29
C GLU A 10 12.76 -7.23 -0.46
N ASN A 11 11.91 -6.79 0.47
CA ASN A 11 12.27 -5.80 1.50
C ASN A 11 12.20 -6.45 2.90
N PRO A 12 13.33 -6.62 3.62
CA PRO A 12 13.36 -7.25 4.94
C PRO A 12 12.70 -6.41 6.04
N HIS A 13 12.33 -5.17 5.75
CA HIS A 13 11.64 -4.26 6.67
C HIS A 13 10.12 -4.18 6.42
N ALA A 14 9.62 -4.82 5.35
CA ALA A 14 8.19 -4.88 5.08
C ALA A 14 7.55 -6.04 5.86
N ASP A 15 6.37 -5.79 6.44
CA ASP A 15 5.56 -6.82 7.07
C ASP A 15 4.79 -7.64 6.03
N VAL A 16 4.45 -6.99 4.90
CA VAL A 16 3.70 -7.57 3.79
C VAL A 16 4.46 -7.34 2.48
N LYS A 17 4.69 -8.43 1.75
CA LYS A 17 5.22 -8.41 0.39
C LYS A 17 4.09 -8.44 -0.62
N ILE A 18 4.20 -7.64 -1.68
CA ILE A 18 3.32 -7.66 -2.85
C ILE A 18 4.14 -7.68 -4.15
N GLU A 19 3.47 -8.00 -5.26
CA GLU A 19 3.99 -7.75 -6.60
C GLU A 19 3.45 -6.42 -7.17
N PRO A 20 4.10 -5.84 -8.20
CA PRO A 20 3.57 -4.64 -8.85
C PRO A 20 2.15 -4.86 -9.40
N ASP A 21 1.34 -3.81 -9.36
CA ASP A 21 -0.02 -3.79 -9.88
C ASP A 21 -1.00 -4.83 -9.28
N GLU A 22 -0.69 -5.33 -8.08
CA GLU A 22 -1.61 -6.18 -7.31
C GLU A 22 -2.53 -5.36 -6.40
N LYS A 23 -3.69 -5.96 -6.10
CA LYS A 23 -4.59 -5.45 -5.06
C LYS A 23 -3.93 -5.64 -3.69
N LEU A 24 -4.00 -4.64 -2.82
CA LEU A 24 -3.45 -4.75 -1.47
C LEU A 24 -4.22 -5.82 -0.67
N PRO A 25 -3.54 -6.68 0.09
CA PRO A 25 -4.15 -7.82 0.80
C PRO A 25 -4.85 -7.40 2.11
N PHE A 26 -5.58 -6.28 2.06
CA PHE A 26 -6.30 -5.69 3.18
C PHE A 26 -7.77 -5.46 2.82
N GLY A 27 -8.62 -5.41 3.83
CA GLY A 27 -10.02 -5.03 3.73
C GLY A 27 -10.23 -3.56 3.39
N ASP A 28 -11.47 -3.22 3.03
CA ASP A 28 -11.88 -1.84 2.78
C ASP A 28 -12.01 -1.09 4.11
N GLY A 29 -11.44 0.12 4.19
CA GLY A 29 -11.44 0.92 5.42
C GLY A 29 -10.75 0.26 6.62
N GLU A 30 -9.75 -0.58 6.37
CA GLU A 30 -9.01 -1.26 7.45
C GLU A 30 -8.11 -0.30 8.25
N PHE A 31 -7.55 0.72 7.59
CA PHE A 31 -6.59 1.65 8.20
C PHE A 31 -7.19 3.04 8.44
N ASP A 32 -6.84 3.64 9.59
CA ASP A 32 -7.17 5.02 9.93
C ASP A 32 -6.28 6.03 9.20
N VAL A 33 -5.06 5.64 8.82
CA VAL A 33 -4.06 6.48 8.16
C VAL A 33 -3.32 5.67 7.10
N VAL A 34 -3.10 6.27 5.93
CA VAL A 34 -2.22 5.75 4.88
C VAL A 34 -1.08 6.73 4.67
N LEU A 35 0.17 6.25 4.77
CA LEU A 35 1.38 7.02 4.51
C LEU A 35 2.09 6.45 3.28
N SER A 36 2.38 7.32 2.32
CA SER A 36 3.16 7.01 1.12
C SER A 36 4.24 8.08 0.95
N SER A 37 5.52 7.68 0.87
CA SER A 37 6.64 8.60 0.74
C SER A 37 7.70 8.05 -0.21
N GLN A 38 8.06 8.83 -1.24
CA GLN A 38 9.07 8.45 -2.25
C GLN A 38 8.76 7.15 -3.02
N VAL A 39 7.46 6.86 -3.21
CA VAL A 39 6.99 5.65 -3.91
C VAL A 39 6.40 5.97 -5.29
N LEU A 40 5.65 7.07 -5.42
CA LEU A 40 4.86 7.38 -6.62
C LEU A 40 5.70 7.51 -7.89
N GLU A 41 6.96 7.94 -7.77
CA GLU A 41 7.91 8.05 -8.88
C GLU A 41 8.33 6.70 -9.48
N HIS A 42 8.10 5.60 -8.77
CA HIS A 42 8.45 4.23 -9.17
C HIS A 42 7.23 3.40 -9.58
N VAL A 43 6.02 3.92 -9.42
CA VAL A 43 4.77 3.20 -9.70
C VAL A 43 4.33 3.43 -11.14
N GLU A 44 4.21 2.34 -11.91
CA GLU A 44 3.69 2.40 -13.29
C GLU A 44 2.18 2.69 -13.31
N ASN A 45 1.39 1.91 -12.57
CA ASN A 45 -0.06 2.10 -12.50
C ASN A 45 -0.48 2.96 -11.29
N THR A 46 -0.25 4.26 -11.40
CA THR A 46 -0.60 5.23 -10.34
C THR A 46 -2.10 5.27 -10.01
N VAL A 47 -2.97 4.94 -10.97
CA VAL A 47 -4.42 4.89 -10.76
C VAL A 47 -4.78 3.75 -9.81
N LEU A 48 -4.27 2.54 -10.07
CA LEU A 48 -4.48 1.39 -9.20
C LEU A 48 -3.93 1.68 -7.80
N TYR A 49 -2.70 2.17 -7.71
CA TYR A 49 -2.06 2.51 -6.44
C TYR A 49 -2.89 3.46 -5.58
N LEU A 50 -3.30 4.61 -6.14
CA LEU A 50 -4.12 5.59 -5.41
C LEU A 50 -5.52 5.06 -5.10
N SER A 51 -6.09 4.23 -5.97
CA SER A 51 -7.40 3.61 -5.73
C SER A 51 -7.35 2.62 -4.56
N GLU A 52 -6.26 1.87 -4.43
CA GLU A 52 -6.06 0.95 -3.33
C GLU A 52 -5.75 1.67 -2.02
N CYS A 53 -4.91 2.72 -2.05
CA CYS A 53 -4.70 3.59 -0.89
C CYS A 53 -6.03 4.16 -0.38
N ARG A 54 -6.90 4.62 -1.29
CA ARG A 54 -8.23 5.11 -0.94
C ARG A 54 -9.12 4.01 -0.38
N ARG A 55 -9.09 2.81 -0.97
CA ARG A 55 -9.94 1.68 -0.57
C ARG A 55 -9.63 1.22 0.85
N VAL A 56 -8.36 1.11 1.20
CA VAL A 56 -7.96 0.63 2.54
C VAL A 56 -8.07 1.71 3.62
N LEU A 57 -8.17 2.99 3.24
CA LEU A 57 -8.40 4.10 4.15
C LEU A 57 -9.88 4.21 4.55
N LYS A 58 -10.14 4.35 5.86
CA LYS A 58 -11.48 4.65 6.40
C LYS A 58 -12.04 5.95 5.81
N GLN A 59 -13.32 5.95 5.46
CA GLN A 59 -14.03 7.11 4.91
C GLN A 59 -14.62 8.00 6.00
#